data_AF-A0A7J9K7V7-F1
#
_entry.id   AF-A0A7J9K7V7-F1
#
_cell.length_a   1.000
_cell.length_b   1.000
_cell.length_c   1.000
_cell.angle_alpha   90.00
_cell.angle_beta   90.00
_cell.angle_gamma   90.00
#
_symmetry.space_group_name_H-M   'P 1'
#
loop_
_entity.id
_entity.type
_entity.pdbx_description
1 polymer ?
#
loop_
_entity_poly.entity_id
_entity_poly.type
_entity_poly.pdbx_seq_one_letter_code
_entity_poly.pdbx_strand_id
1 'polypeptide(L)'
;MNTLVHFGAPKSILVDGKPHLGTDRLVPLLRNFRQHLQSLGVDIRFGMRVDDLLIQNGHVVGVEVSDSTNKLKSDCKKLGFDAVILAVGHSARDIYQMLLSHNVDLIPKDFALQQTLLTVNVILKHHIYCCEHHFDN
;
A
#
# COMPACT_ATOMS: atom_id res chain seq x y z
N MET A 1 -4.82 18.32 4.18
CA MET A 1 -4.67 18.22 5.65
C MET A 1 -6.00 18.20 6.41
N ASN A 2 -7.09 18.83 5.92
CA ASN A 2 -8.41 18.76 6.57
C ASN A 2 -8.91 17.32 6.82
N THR A 3 -8.61 16.38 5.92
CA THR A 3 -8.93 14.96 6.08
C THR A 3 -8.24 14.36 7.32
N LEU A 4 -6.97 14.69 7.58
CA LEU A 4 -6.27 14.20 8.77
C LEU A 4 -6.92 14.73 10.05
N VAL A 5 -7.35 16.00 10.05
CA VAL A 5 -8.08 16.59 11.19
C VAL A 5 -9.42 15.90 11.41
N HIS A 6 -10.14 15.59 10.33
CA HIS A 6 -11.42 14.86 10.40
C HIS A 6 -11.27 13.50 11.09
N PHE A 7 -10.13 12.82 10.91
CA PHE A 7 -9.86 11.51 11.51
C PHE A 7 -9.06 11.56 12.83
N GLY A 8 -8.83 12.75 13.41
CA GLY A 8 -8.28 12.89 14.76
C GLY A 8 -6.95 13.65 14.87
N ALA A 9 -6.44 14.24 13.79
CA ALA A 9 -5.28 15.13 13.89
C ALA A 9 -5.66 16.46 14.59
N PRO A 10 -4.75 17.06 15.37
CA PRO A 10 -5.00 18.36 15.99
C PRO A 10 -5.15 19.44 14.92
N LYS A 11 -6.10 20.36 15.11
CA LYS A 11 -6.35 21.47 14.16
C LYS A 11 -5.12 22.34 13.89
N SER A 12 -4.14 22.34 14.80
CA SER A 12 -2.86 23.05 14.64
C SER A 12 -2.11 22.62 13.37
N ILE A 13 -2.32 21.40 12.86
CA ILE A 13 -1.66 20.97 11.61
C ILE A 13 -2.05 21.81 10.39
N LEU A 14 -3.19 22.51 10.44
CA LEU A 14 -3.69 23.32 9.32
C LEU A 14 -3.01 24.69 9.23
N VAL A 15 -2.35 25.13 10.30
CA VAL A 15 -1.82 26.48 10.45
C VAL A 15 -0.29 26.47 10.60
N ASP A 16 0.26 25.39 11.16
CA ASP A 16 1.69 25.30 11.41
C ASP A 16 2.50 25.07 10.12
N GLY A 17 3.66 25.72 10.00
CA GLY A 17 4.53 25.64 8.82
C GLY A 17 5.31 24.33 8.71
N LYS A 18 5.46 23.61 9.84
CA LYS A 18 6.06 22.26 9.92
C LYS A 18 5.27 21.38 10.90
N PRO A 19 4.02 21.02 10.55
CA PRO A 19 3.15 20.32 11.46
C PRO A 19 3.66 18.91 11.70
N HIS A 20 3.83 18.54 12.97
CA HIS A 20 4.21 17.19 13.40
C HIS A 20 3.05 16.58 14.20
N LEU A 21 2.66 15.36 13.85
CA LEU A 21 1.54 14.66 14.50
C LEU A 21 1.96 13.92 15.77
N GLY A 22 3.21 13.42 15.80
CA GLY A 22 3.70 12.47 16.80
C GLY A 22 3.12 11.06 16.58
N THR A 23 3.89 10.02 16.91
CA THR A 23 3.50 8.61 16.73
C THR A 23 2.23 8.26 17.51
N ASP A 24 2.09 8.79 18.72
CA ASP A 24 0.97 8.52 19.63
C ASP A 24 -0.40 8.90 19.05
N ARG A 25 -0.43 9.91 18.17
CA ARG A 25 -1.65 10.38 17.50
C ARG A 25 -1.84 9.77 16.11
N LEU A 26 -0.76 9.25 15.52
CA LEU A 26 -0.82 8.63 14.20
C LEU A 26 -1.56 7.29 14.25
N VAL A 27 -1.28 6.46 15.26
CA VAL A 27 -1.90 5.13 15.38
C VAL A 27 -3.43 5.22 15.50
N PRO A 28 -4.02 6.03 16.41
CA PRO A 28 -5.48 6.19 16.47
C PRO A 28 -6.08 6.79 15.20
N LEU A 29 -5.39 7.75 14.58
CA LEU A 29 -5.85 8.36 13.33
C LEU A 29 -5.94 7.34 12.20
N LEU A 30 -4.92 6.50 12.03
CA LEU A 30 -4.92 5.45 11.01
C LEU A 30 -5.99 4.39 11.27
N ARG A 31 -6.25 4.06 12.54
CA ARG A 31 -7.36 3.16 12.92
C ARG A 31 -8.72 3.74 12.51
N ASN A 32 -8.95 5.04 12.74
CA ASN A 32 -10.20 5.70 12.34
C ASN A 32 -10.37 5.73 10.81
N PHE A 33 -9.29 6.02 10.08
CA PHE A 33 -9.28 5.95 8.62
C PHE A 33 -9.63 4.56 8.11
N ARG A 34 -9.02 3.51 8.70
CA ARG A 34 -9.31 2.12 8.36
C ARG A 34 -10.78 1.78 8.55
N GLN A 35 -11.35 2.11 9.71
CA GLN A 35 -12.75 1.86 10.02
C GLN A 35 -13.70 2.58 9.04
N HIS A 36 -13.36 3.80 8.65
CA HIS A 36 -14.13 4.56 7.66
C HIS A 36 -14.07 3.92 6.27
N LEU A 37 -12.89 3.48 5.81
CA LEU A 37 -12.78 2.77 4.54
C LEU A 37 -13.59 1.47 4.56
N GLN A 38 -13.52 0.71 5.66
CA GLN A 38 -14.30 -0.51 5.84
C GLN A 38 -15.82 -0.24 5.84
N SER A 39 -16.29 0.86 6.45
CA SER A 39 -17.71 1.22 6.41
C SER A 39 -18.21 1.64 5.02
N LEU A 40 -17.29 2.09 4.15
CA LEU A 40 -17.54 2.35 2.73
C LEU A 40 -17.49 1.08 1.87
N GLY A 41 -17.26 -0.09 2.46
CA GLY A 41 -17.19 -1.37 1.73
C GLY A 41 -15.80 -1.73 1.20
N VAL A 42 -14.74 -1.03 1.63
CA VAL A 42 -13.37 -1.41 1.28
C VAL A 42 -12.94 -2.59 2.13
N ASP A 43 -12.58 -3.70 1.47
CA ASP A 43 -11.99 -4.86 2.11
C ASP A 43 -10.46 -4.65 2.25
N ILE A 44 -10.00 -4.71 3.50
CA ILE A 44 -8.60 -4.49 3.90
C ILE A 44 -8.09 -5.77 4.53
N ARG A 45 -7.09 -6.38 3.88
CA ARG A 45 -6.48 -7.66 4.30
C ARG A 45 -5.06 -7.43 4.78
N PHE A 46 -4.83 -7.62 6.08
CA PHE A 46 -3.49 -7.65 6.67
C PHE A 46 -2.90 -9.05 6.54
N GLY A 47 -1.57 -9.14 6.57
CA GLY A 47 -0.88 -10.42 6.47
C GLY A 47 -1.03 -11.09 5.10
N MET A 48 -1.41 -10.33 4.07
CA MET A 48 -1.42 -10.80 2.69
C MET A 48 -0.42 -10.01 1.86
N ARG A 49 0.56 -10.72 1.32
CA ARG A 49 1.61 -10.18 0.47
C ARG A 49 1.26 -10.45 -0.99
N VAL A 50 1.46 -9.45 -1.85
CA VAL A 50 1.41 -9.65 -3.30
C VAL A 50 2.74 -10.26 -3.75
N ASP A 51 2.69 -11.43 -4.37
CA ASP A 51 3.86 -12.13 -4.89
C ASP A 51 4.04 -11.91 -6.40
N ASP A 52 2.93 -11.79 -7.14
CA ASP A 52 3.00 -11.61 -8.59
C ASP A 52 1.80 -10.85 -9.20
N LEU A 53 1.95 -10.35 -10.43
CA LEU A 53 0.87 -9.79 -11.25
C LEU A 53 0.30 -10.85 -12.21
N LEU A 54 -1.02 -10.88 -12.33
CA LEU A 54 -1.68 -11.69 -13.36
C LEU A 54 -1.84 -10.83 -14.61
N ILE A 55 -1.13 -11.16 -15.69
CA ILE A 55 -1.15 -10.41 -16.95
C ILE A 55 -1.74 -11.28 -18.06
N GLN A 56 -2.72 -10.74 -18.78
CA GLN A 56 -3.32 -11.37 -19.96
C GLN A 56 -3.39 -10.35 -21.10
N ASN A 57 -2.89 -10.71 -22.28
CA ASN A 57 -2.87 -9.84 -23.46
C ASN A 57 -2.27 -8.44 -23.20
N GLY A 58 -1.24 -8.35 -22.34
CA GLY A 58 -0.61 -7.08 -21.97
C GLY A 58 -1.38 -6.25 -20.93
N HIS A 59 -2.49 -6.76 -20.39
CA HIS A 59 -3.28 -6.10 -19.35
C HIS A 59 -3.19 -6.84 -18.02
N VAL A 60 -3.05 -6.09 -16.92
CA VAL A 60 -3.15 -6.65 -15.57
C VAL A 60 -4.62 -6.99 -15.29
N VAL A 61 -4.88 -8.23 -14.94
CA VAL A 61 -6.22 -8.77 -14.62
C VAL A 61 -6.33 -9.24 -13.17
N GLY A 62 -5.30 -9.02 -12.36
CA GLY A 62 -5.29 -9.43 -10.96
C GLY A 62 -3.90 -9.55 -10.35
N VAL A 63 -3.84 -10.19 -9.19
CA VAL A 63 -2.61 -10.45 -8.42
C VAL A 63 -2.58 -11.88 -7.90
N GLU A 64 -1.38 -12.41 -7.75
CA GLU A 64 -1.09 -13.58 -6.93
C GLU A 64 -0.65 -13.12 -5.53
N VAL A 65 -1.24 -13.72 -4.51
CA VAL A 65 -0.99 -13.34 -3.11
C VAL A 65 -0.70 -14.56 -2.24
N SER A 66 0.12 -14.37 -1.21
CA SER A 66 0.36 -15.36 -0.15
C SER A 66 -0.01 -14.80 1.23
N ASP A 67 -0.41 -15.71 2.11
CA ASP A 67 -0.63 -15.41 3.52
C ASP A 67 0.71 -15.42 4.26
N SER A 68 1.16 -14.26 4.72
CA SER A 68 2.43 -14.11 5.47
C SER A 68 2.32 -14.55 6.93
N THR A 69 1.10 -14.76 7.44
CA THR A 69 0.85 -15.15 8.83
C THR A 69 0.98 -16.66 9.04
N ASN A 70 0.76 -17.46 8.00
CA ASN A 70 0.78 -18.92 8.06
C ASN A 70 2.08 -19.52 7.48
N LYS A 71 3.14 -19.59 8.29
CA LYS A 71 4.44 -20.16 7.89
C LYS A 71 4.43 -21.65 7.50
N LEU A 72 3.36 -22.39 7.82
CA LEU A 72 3.27 -23.83 7.54
C LEU A 72 2.55 -24.18 6.22
N LYS A 73 1.88 -23.22 5.59
CA LYS A 73 1.26 -23.39 4.27
C LYS A 73 1.41 -22.10 3.47
N SER A 74 2.35 -22.10 2.55
CA SER A 74 2.43 -21.06 1.52
C SER A 74 1.34 -21.34 0.49
N ASP A 75 0.10 -21.11 0.87
CA ASP A 75 -1.04 -21.22 -0.04
C ASP A 75 -1.08 -19.93 -0.88
N CYS A 76 -0.47 -19.97 -2.06
CA CYS A 76 -0.61 -18.90 -3.05
C CYS A 76 -2.02 -18.90 -3.65
N LYS A 77 -2.64 -17.73 -3.71
CA LYS A 77 -4.00 -17.52 -4.21
C LYS A 77 -3.98 -16.49 -5.34
N LYS A 78 -4.70 -16.78 -6.42
CA LYS A 78 -4.90 -15.85 -7.53
C LYS A 78 -6.21 -15.10 -7.34
N LEU A 79 -6.13 -13.78 -7.37
CA LEU A 79 -7.27 -12.89 -7.19
C LEU A 79 -7.42 -12.00 -8.42
N GLY A 80 -8.58 -12.08 -9.08
CA GLY A 80 -8.88 -11.28 -10.25
C GLY A 80 -9.36 -9.87 -9.88
N PHE A 81 -8.85 -8.86 -10.58
CA PHE A 81 -9.22 -7.45 -10.41
C PHE A 81 -9.20 -6.73 -11.76
N ASP A 82 -10.14 -5.79 -11.94
CA ASP A 82 -10.18 -4.93 -13.14
C ASP A 82 -8.99 -3.95 -13.17
N ALA A 83 -8.46 -3.59 -12.00
CA ALA A 83 -7.30 -2.73 -11.84
C ALA A 83 -6.61 -2.97 -10.50
N VAL A 84 -5.28 -2.83 -10.46
CA VAL A 84 -4.43 -3.06 -9.29
C VAL A 84 -3.73 -1.75 -8.94
N ILE A 85 -3.52 -1.38 -7.67
CA ILE A 85 -2.62 -0.26 -7.31
C ILE A 85 -1.46 -0.75 -6.48
N LEU A 86 -0.25 -0.35 -6.88
CA LEU A 86 0.97 -0.58 -6.11
C LEU A 86 1.33 0.68 -5.30
N ALA A 87 0.88 0.73 -4.05
CA ALA A 87 1.23 1.77 -3.06
C ALA A 87 2.19 1.23 -2.00
N VAL A 88 3.23 0.51 -2.44
CA VAL A 88 4.08 -0.37 -1.62
C VAL A 88 5.23 0.34 -0.89
N GLY A 89 5.40 1.65 -1.10
CA GLY A 89 6.49 2.44 -0.52
C GLY A 89 7.86 2.16 -1.15
N HIS A 90 8.88 2.89 -0.72
CA HIS A 90 10.22 2.85 -1.33
C HIS A 90 11.02 1.59 -0.99
N SER A 91 10.70 0.92 0.13
CA SER A 91 11.46 -0.24 0.62
C SER A 91 11.06 -1.57 -0.04
N ALA A 92 10.00 -1.60 -0.86
CA ALA A 92 9.44 -2.81 -1.48
C ALA A 92 10.28 -3.31 -2.67
N ARG A 93 11.53 -3.72 -2.39
CA ARG A 93 12.50 -4.19 -3.39
C ARG A 93 12.02 -5.41 -4.18
N ASP A 94 11.31 -6.30 -3.51
CA ASP A 94 10.68 -7.49 -4.09
C ASP A 94 9.66 -7.11 -5.18
N ILE A 95 8.82 -6.11 -4.93
CA ILE A 95 7.85 -5.63 -5.92
C ILE A 95 8.54 -5.01 -7.14
N TYR A 96 9.63 -4.25 -6.94
CA TYR A 96 10.38 -3.71 -8.08
C TYR A 96 11.04 -4.81 -8.92
N GLN A 97 11.54 -5.87 -8.28
CA GLN A 97 12.07 -7.04 -9.00
C GLN A 97 10.98 -7.75 -9.80
N MET A 98 9.80 -7.95 -9.21
CA MET A 98 8.62 -8.51 -9.90
C MET A 98 8.21 -7.65 -11.10
N LEU A 99 8.21 -6.32 -10.97
CA LEU A 99 7.91 -5.41 -12.08
C LEU A 99 8.94 -5.52 -13.21
N LEU A 100 10.23 -5.60 -12.89
CA LEU A 100 11.28 -5.83 -13.90
C LEU A 100 11.08 -7.17 -14.63
N SER A 101 10.70 -8.24 -13.92
CA SER A 101 10.46 -9.54 -14.59
C SER A 101 9.26 -9.52 -15.53
N HIS A 102 8.31 -8.60 -15.32
CA HIS A 102 7.20 -8.34 -16.24
C HIS A 102 7.51 -7.33 -17.35
N ASN A 103 8.78 -6.94 -17.51
CA ASN A 103 9.21 -5.91 -18.47
C ASN A 103 8.48 -4.57 -18.29
N VAL A 104 8.10 -4.23 -17.06
CA VAL A 104 7.55 -2.91 -16.74
C VAL A 104 8.70 -1.92 -16.68
N ASP A 105 8.58 -0.81 -17.39
CA ASP A 105 9.57 0.25 -17.38
C ASP A 105 9.67 0.89 -16.00
N LEU A 106 10.87 0.81 -15.41
CA LEU A 106 11.18 1.39 -14.12
C LEU A 106 12.17 2.54 -14.32
N ILE A 107 11.71 3.77 -14.12
CA ILE A 107 12.53 4.97 -14.28
C ILE A 107 13.13 5.35 -12.92
N PRO A 108 14.46 5.27 -12.76
CA PRO A 108 15.11 5.69 -11.53
C PRO A 108 14.90 7.20 -11.33
N LYS A 109 14.44 7.57 -10.14
CA LYS A 109 14.36 8.96 -9.73
C LYS A 109 15.56 9.31 -8.87
N ASP A 110 16.33 10.30 -9.32
CA ASP A 110 17.50 10.82 -8.61
C ASP A 110 17.07 11.43 -7.27
N PHE A 111 17.69 10.93 -6.19
CA PHE A 111 17.58 11.50 -4.85
C PHE A 111 18.98 11.60 -4.23
N ALA A 112 19.23 12.70 -3.50
CA ALA A 112 20.45 12.86 -2.73
C ALA A 112 20.46 11.86 -1.56
N LEU A 113 21.44 10.94 -1.60
CA LEU A 113 21.81 9.97 -0.56
C LEU A 113 20.73 8.92 -0.22
N GLN A 114 20.93 7.72 -0.80
CA GLN A 114 20.24 6.45 -0.55
C GLN A 114 18.71 6.47 -0.69
N GLN A 115 18.22 6.34 -1.94
CA GLN A 115 17.32 5.26 -2.39
C GLN A 115 16.62 5.67 -3.70
N THR A 116 16.71 4.79 -4.71
CA THR A 116 16.04 4.96 -6.00
C THR A 116 14.53 4.94 -5.82
N LEU A 117 13.86 6.02 -6.19
CA LEU A 117 12.40 6.08 -6.26
C LEU A 117 11.95 5.56 -7.63
N LEU A 118 10.96 4.68 -7.65
CA LEU A 118 10.28 4.22 -8.86
C LEU A 118 8.81 4.60 -8.72
N THR A 119 8.30 5.41 -9.66
CA THR A 119 6.89 5.82 -9.65
C THR A 119 6.11 4.83 -10.50
N VAL A 120 5.21 4.08 -9.87
CA VAL A 120 4.29 3.19 -10.57
C VAL A 120 2.90 3.79 -10.43
N ASN A 121 2.38 4.36 -11.52
CA ASN A 121 0.99 4.83 -11.57
C ASN A 121 0.11 3.64 -11.93
N VAL A 122 -0.73 3.22 -11.01
CA VAL A 122 -1.85 2.34 -11.35
C VAL A 122 -3.09 2.86 -10.64
N ILE A 123 -4.29 2.66 -11.21
CA ILE A 123 -5.57 3.31 -10.84
C ILE A 123 -6.51 2.30 -10.16
N LEU A 124 -7.37 2.75 -9.21
CA LEU A 124 -8.18 1.90 -8.31
C LEU A 124 -9.45 1.35 -8.97
N LYS A 125 -9.76 0.08 -8.63
CA LYS A 125 -11.09 -0.32 -8.14
C LYS A 125 -10.99 -1.39 -7.02
N HIS A 126 -11.47 -1.00 -5.84
CA HIS A 126 -12.09 -1.78 -4.75
C HIS A 126 -11.34 -2.76 -3.81
N HIS A 127 -10.02 -2.94 -3.83
CA HIS A 127 -9.33 -3.67 -2.73
C HIS A 127 -7.97 -3.08 -2.39
N ILE A 128 -7.70 -2.84 -1.10
CA ILE A 128 -6.41 -2.30 -0.61
C ILE A 128 -5.70 -3.40 0.18
N TYR A 129 -4.53 -3.81 -0.30
CA TYR A 129 -3.63 -4.73 0.38
C TYR A 129 -2.52 -3.92 1.05
N CYS A 130 -2.34 -4.10 2.35
CA CYS A 130 -1.33 -3.37 3.11
C CYS A 130 -0.19 -4.33 3.47
N CYS A 131 0.99 -4.11 2.89
CA CYS A 131 2.23 -4.74 3.35
C CYS A 131 2.54 -4.26 4.78
N GLU A 132 3.06 -5.19 5.59
CA GLU A 132 3.21 -5.03 7.04
C GLU A 132 3.98 -3.77 7.46
N HIS A 133 3.32 -2.95 8.27
CA HIS A 133 3.90 -2.44 9.50
C HIS A 133 2.84 -2.63 10.60
N HIS A 134 3.12 -3.54 11.52
CA HIS A 134 2.30 -3.76 12.71
C HIS A 134 2.23 -2.45 13.51
N PHE A 135 1.06 -1.81 13.49
CA PHE A 135 0.66 -0.79 14.46
C PHE A 135 -0.51 -1.32 15.30
N ASP A 136 -0.38 -2.55 15.77
CA ASP A 136 -1.27 -3.11 16.78
C ASP A 136 -0.48 -3.31 18.07
N ASN A 137 -0.63 -2.30 18.94
CA ASN A 137 -0.24 -2.15 20.35
C ASN A 137 1.24 -2.30 20.71
#